data_AF-A0A969I5D6-F1
#
_entry.id   AF-A0A969I5D6-F1
#
_cell.length_a   1.000
_cell.length_b   1.000
_cell.length_c   1.000
_cell.angle_alpha   90.00
_cell.angle_beta   90.00
_cell.angle_gamma   90.00
#
_symmetry.space_group_name_H-M   'P 1'
#
loop_
_entity.id
_entity.type
_entity.pdbx_description
1 polymer ?
#
loop_
_entity_poly.entity_id
_entity_poly.type
_entity_poly.pdbx_seq_one_letter_code
_entity_poly.pdbx_strand_id
1 'polypeptide(L)'
;AIVCLTECDEVRGGKIPIIWHDIRDPDWHGWDKHAGVESDELHIIRTPALDERFYGDLQGLNKAEMAEKFGKEQVQLWRRSYDVRPPGGESLEDTIKRTVPYFDEQIVPQLKQGQTVLVAAHGNSLRSILKDLDQLSNEAVATLELATGVPIVYDVDSEGNFTNKQVMDK
;
A
#
# COMPACT_ATOMS: atom_id res chain seq x y z
N ALA A 1 -3.96 10.45 8.56
CA ALA A 1 -4.52 9.28 9.27
C ALA A 1 -5.96 9.14 8.84
N ILE A 2 -6.47 7.92 8.69
CA ILE A 2 -7.90 7.65 8.54
C ILE A 2 -8.28 6.75 9.72
N VAL A 3 -9.32 7.14 10.46
CA VAL A 3 -9.97 6.28 11.46
C VAL A 3 -11.45 6.26 11.09
N CYS A 4 -11.98 5.07 10.80
CA CYS A 4 -13.40 4.84 10.60
C CYS A 4 -13.86 3.79 11.61
N LEU A 5 -14.71 4.18 12.56
CA LEU A 5 -15.31 3.31 13.57
C LEU A 5 -16.83 3.51 13.47
N THR A 6 -17.57 2.47 13.11
CA THR A 6 -19.01 2.63 12.85
C THR A 6 -19.76 1.31 12.97
N GLU A 7 -20.93 1.37 13.61
CA GLU A 7 -22.03 0.39 13.52
C GLU A 7 -23.11 0.87 12.52
N CYS A 8 -22.85 1.96 11.78
CA CYS A 8 -23.81 2.57 10.87
C CYS A 8 -23.81 1.88 9.50
N ASP A 9 -24.95 1.26 9.16
CA ASP A 9 -25.16 0.55 7.89
C ASP A 9 -25.02 1.43 6.66
N GLU A 10 -25.32 2.72 6.76
CA GLU A 10 -25.19 3.69 5.67
C GLU A 10 -23.72 3.88 5.26
N VAL A 11 -22.81 3.88 6.25
CA VAL A 11 -21.36 3.98 6.00
C VAL A 11 -20.81 2.66 5.50
N ARG A 12 -21.33 1.53 5.98
CA ARG A 12 -20.93 0.20 5.49
C ARG A 12 -21.46 -0.09 4.09
N GLY A 13 -22.48 0.64 3.63
CA GLY A 13 -23.19 0.32 2.40
C GLY A 13 -23.81 -1.08 2.41
N GLY A 14 -24.22 -1.55 3.60
CA GLY A 14 -24.73 -2.91 3.81
C GLY A 14 -23.67 -4.03 3.76
N LYS A 15 -22.37 -3.71 3.58
CA LYS A 15 -21.29 -4.71 3.55
C LYS A 15 -20.78 -5.06 4.95
N ILE A 16 -20.34 -6.30 5.12
CA ILE A 16 -19.76 -6.83 6.34
C ILE A 16 -18.26 -6.99 6.14
N PRO A 17 -17.41 -6.25 6.86
CA PRO A 17 -15.97 -6.42 6.76
C PRO A 17 -15.56 -7.79 7.32
N ILE A 18 -14.93 -8.61 6.49
CA ILE A 18 -14.40 -9.92 6.87
C ILE A 18 -12.90 -9.91 6.62
N ILE A 19 -12.13 -10.18 7.68
CA ILE A 19 -10.70 -10.42 7.53
C ILE A 19 -10.53 -11.78 6.87
N TRP A 20 -10.03 -11.74 5.64
CA TRP A 20 -9.73 -12.96 4.91
C TRP A 20 -8.36 -13.47 5.30
N HIS A 21 -8.30 -14.77 5.59
CA HIS A 21 -7.08 -15.47 5.94
C HIS A 21 -6.59 -16.27 4.74
N ASP A 22 -5.29 -16.23 4.47
CA ASP A 22 -4.70 -17.05 3.41
C ASP A 22 -4.88 -18.53 3.78
N ILE A 23 -5.50 -19.31 2.90
CA ILE A 23 -5.67 -20.76 3.09
C ILE A 23 -4.34 -21.52 3.13
N ARG A 24 -3.25 -20.88 2.71
CA ARG A 24 -1.88 -21.40 2.79
C ARG A 24 -1.22 -21.13 4.15
N ASP A 25 -1.87 -20.39 5.04
CA ASP A 25 -1.40 -20.18 6.40
C ASP A 25 -1.32 -21.54 7.13
N PRO A 26 -0.14 -21.94 7.66
CA PRO A 26 0.01 -23.22 8.35
C PRO A 26 -0.86 -23.36 9.60
N ASP A 27 -1.30 -22.26 10.20
CA ASP A 27 -2.21 -22.23 11.36
C ASP A 27 -3.68 -22.09 10.94
N TRP A 28 -4.00 -22.29 9.66
CA TRP A 28 -5.36 -22.20 9.15
C TRP A 28 -6.25 -23.32 9.69
N HIS A 29 -7.42 -22.94 10.22
CA HIS A 29 -8.38 -23.87 10.83
C HIS A 29 -9.79 -23.73 10.26
N GLY A 30 -9.90 -23.48 8.94
CA GLY A 30 -11.20 -23.38 8.25
C GLY A 30 -11.95 -22.07 8.52
N TRP A 31 -11.23 -20.98 8.79
CA TRP A 31 -11.81 -19.67 9.10
C TRP A 31 -12.52 -18.99 7.92
N ASP A 32 -12.34 -19.52 6.71
CA ASP A 32 -13.10 -19.17 5.51
C ASP A 32 -14.55 -19.70 5.56
N LYS A 33 -14.82 -20.76 6.32
CA LYS A 33 -16.15 -21.37 6.42
C LYS A 33 -17.03 -20.64 7.43
N HIS A 34 -17.94 -19.82 6.92
CA HIS A 34 -18.92 -19.11 7.72
C HIS A 34 -20.27 -19.03 7.01
N ALA A 35 -21.34 -18.69 7.75
CA ALA A 35 -22.71 -18.66 7.23
C ALA A 35 -23.03 -17.38 6.41
N GLY A 36 -22.00 -16.61 6.04
CA GLY A 36 -22.12 -15.36 5.29
C GLY A 36 -22.55 -15.56 3.85
N VAL A 37 -23.03 -14.48 3.23
CA VAL A 37 -23.29 -14.41 1.80
C VAL A 37 -22.18 -13.55 1.20
N GLU A 38 -21.40 -14.11 0.28
CA GLU A 38 -20.21 -13.45 -0.30
C GLU A 38 -20.53 -12.08 -0.90
N SER A 39 -21.72 -11.90 -1.48
CA SER A 39 -22.16 -10.61 -2.03
C SER A 39 -22.32 -9.51 -0.99
N ASP A 40 -22.41 -9.85 0.30
CA ASP A 40 -22.59 -8.90 1.40
C ASP A 40 -21.27 -8.66 2.14
N GLU A 41 -20.17 -9.27 1.69
CA GLU A 41 -18.88 -9.18 2.35
C GLU A 41 -17.99 -8.10 1.74
N LEU A 42 -17.15 -7.50 2.58
CA LEU A 42 -16.02 -6.67 2.20
C LEU A 42 -14.75 -7.39 2.67
N HIS A 43 -14.04 -8.01 1.74
CA HIS A 43 -12.84 -8.77 2.05
C HIS A 43 -11.67 -7.86 2.42
N ILE A 44 -11.13 -8.06 3.62
CA ILE A 44 -9.95 -7.36 4.12
C ILE A 44 -8.78 -8.34 4.07
N ILE A 45 -7.89 -8.11 3.10
CA ILE A 45 -6.67 -8.90 2.92
C ILE A 45 -5.50 -8.13 3.51
N ARG A 46 -4.71 -8.80 4.36
CA ARG A 46 -3.49 -8.23 4.96
C ARG A 46 -2.28 -8.94 4.36
N THR A 47 -1.27 -8.16 3.96
CA THR A 47 -0.06 -8.71 3.36
C THR A 47 1.17 -7.89 3.76
N PRO A 48 2.30 -8.55 4.13
CA PRO A 48 3.57 -7.86 4.33
C PRO A 48 4.10 -7.20 3.05
N ALA A 49 3.64 -7.62 1.86
CA ALA A 49 4.08 -7.04 0.60
C ALA A 49 3.75 -5.54 0.47
N LEU A 50 2.71 -5.06 1.17
CA LEU A 50 2.29 -3.67 1.20
C LEU A 50 2.81 -2.89 2.43
N ASP A 51 3.68 -3.50 3.25
CA ASP A 51 4.25 -2.84 4.43
C ASP A 51 5.12 -1.64 4.04
N GLU A 52 5.29 -0.71 4.99
CA GLU A 52 6.22 0.41 4.84
C GLU A 52 7.66 -0.07 4.57
N ARG A 53 8.45 0.76 3.89
CA ARG A 53 9.88 0.53 3.70
C ARG A 53 10.58 0.30 5.03
N PHE A 54 11.30 -0.80 5.17
CA PHE A 54 12.05 -1.10 6.38
C PHE A 54 13.24 -0.15 6.55
N TYR A 55 13.29 0.56 7.67
CA TYR A 55 14.34 1.55 7.95
C TYR A 55 15.59 0.96 8.65
N GLY A 56 15.63 -0.36 8.88
CA GLY A 56 16.76 -1.04 9.49
C GLY A 56 17.14 -0.44 10.85
N ASP A 57 18.43 -0.20 11.05
CA ASP A 57 19.00 0.32 12.30
C ASP A 57 18.52 1.74 12.64
N LEU A 58 17.84 2.42 11.71
CA LEU A 58 17.26 3.74 11.94
C LEU A 58 15.90 3.70 12.63
N GLN A 59 15.26 2.53 12.75
CA GLN A 59 13.99 2.40 13.44
C GLN A 59 14.11 2.83 14.91
N GLY A 60 13.10 3.56 15.38
CA GLY A 60 13.06 4.10 16.75
C GLY A 60 13.83 5.42 16.96
N LEU A 61 14.63 5.87 15.98
CA LEU A 61 15.28 7.17 16.04
C LEU A 61 14.39 8.26 15.45
N ASN A 62 14.36 9.44 16.07
CA ASN A 62 13.70 10.60 15.48
C ASN A 62 14.61 11.30 14.45
N LYS A 63 14.04 12.21 13.65
CA LYS A 63 14.76 12.89 12.56
C LYS A 63 15.95 13.74 13.04
N ALA A 64 15.83 14.36 14.21
CA ALA A 64 16.89 15.21 14.76
C ALA A 64 18.06 14.35 15.23
N GLU A 65 17.78 13.26 15.97
CA GLU A 65 18.79 12.31 16.43
C GLU A 65 19.55 11.66 15.27
N MET A 66 18.83 11.27 14.21
CA MET A 66 19.48 10.73 13.01
C MET A 66 20.39 11.76 12.34
N ALA A 67 19.94 13.00 12.21
CA ALA A 67 20.72 14.06 11.56
C ALA A 67 21.98 14.42 12.36
N GLU A 68 21.90 14.39 13.69
CA GLU A 68 23.05 14.59 14.58
C GLU A 68 24.05 13.43 14.47
N LYS A 69 23.58 12.18 14.47
CA LYS A 69 24.43 10.99 14.42
C LYS A 69 25.07 10.73 13.06
N PHE A 70 24.32 10.92 11.97
CA PHE A 70 24.72 10.47 10.63
C PHE A 70 24.87 11.61 9.63
N GLY A 71 24.49 12.84 10.01
CA GLY A 71 24.50 13.99 9.12
C GLY A 71 23.22 14.14 8.31
N LYS A 72 22.79 15.40 8.11
CA LYS A 72 21.52 15.73 7.44
C LYS A 72 21.47 15.23 5.98
N GLU A 73 22.57 15.34 5.25
CA GLU A 73 22.66 14.92 3.85
C GLU A 73 22.50 13.41 3.70
N GLN A 74 23.17 12.62 4.55
CA GLN A 74 23.06 11.17 4.55
C GLN A 74 21.64 10.71 4.91
N VAL A 75 21.03 11.30 5.93
CA VAL A 75 19.64 11.00 6.31
C VAL A 75 18.66 11.37 5.20
N GLN A 76 18.91 12.48 4.50
CA GLN A 76 18.09 12.85 3.35
C GLN A 76 18.26 11.84 2.21
N LEU A 77 19.48 11.39 1.94
CA LEU A 77 19.76 10.37 0.93
C LEU A 77 19.02 9.06 1.23
N TRP A 78 19.13 8.52 2.45
CA TRP A 78 18.39 7.31 2.84
C TRP A 78 16.86 7.49 2.74
N ARG A 79 16.35 8.67 3.04
CA ARG A 79 14.91 8.92 3.05
C ARG A 79 14.32 9.15 1.67
N ARG A 80 15.08 9.74 0.75
CA ARG A 80 14.58 10.21 -0.54
C ARG A 80 15.17 9.51 -1.76
N SER A 81 16.34 8.88 -1.63
CA SER A 81 16.91 8.15 -2.76
C SER A 81 16.03 6.98 -3.18
N TYR A 82 16.12 6.64 -4.46
CA TYR A 82 15.48 5.49 -5.04
C TYR A 82 16.13 4.18 -4.59
N ASP A 83 17.46 4.10 -4.67
CA ASP A 83 18.25 2.86 -4.53
C ASP A 83 19.15 2.83 -3.29
N VAL A 84 19.36 3.96 -2.61
CA VAL A 84 20.25 4.01 -1.44
C VAL A 84 19.55 3.49 -0.20
N ARG A 85 20.04 2.35 0.31
CA ARG A 85 19.55 1.70 1.53
C ARG A 85 20.10 2.36 2.80
N PRO A 86 19.29 2.51 3.87
CA PRO A 86 19.83 2.70 5.21
C PRO A 86 20.50 1.42 5.72
N PRO A 87 21.37 1.50 6.74
CA PRO A 87 22.00 0.33 7.34
C PRO A 87 20.94 -0.69 7.79
N GLY A 88 21.05 -1.92 7.30
CA GLY A 88 20.12 -3.01 7.60
C GLY A 88 18.70 -2.85 7.04
N GLY A 89 18.40 -1.82 6.24
CA GLY A 89 17.06 -1.56 5.73
C GLY A 89 16.88 -1.70 4.22
N GLU A 90 15.70 -1.32 3.75
CA GLU A 90 15.25 -1.35 2.36
C GLU A 90 15.41 0.03 1.71
N SER A 91 15.68 0.06 0.40
CA SER A 91 15.49 1.24 -0.45
C SER A 91 14.06 1.30 -1.01
N LEU A 92 13.73 2.33 -1.80
CA LEU A 92 12.46 2.36 -2.52
C LEU A 92 12.45 1.28 -3.62
N GLU A 93 13.59 1.03 -4.28
CA GLU A 93 13.76 -0.05 -5.24
C GLU A 93 13.43 -1.43 -4.63
N ASP A 94 13.86 -1.69 -3.40
CA ASP A 94 13.54 -2.96 -2.72
C ASP A 94 12.05 -3.06 -2.37
N THR A 95 11.46 -1.95 -1.96
CA THR A 95 10.01 -1.88 -1.71
C THR A 95 9.23 -2.22 -2.99
N ILE A 96 9.67 -1.71 -4.15
CA ILE A 96 9.09 -2.01 -5.46
C ILE A 96 9.14 -3.51 -5.76
N LYS A 97 10.28 -4.17 -5.50
CA LYS A 97 10.49 -5.60 -5.78
C LYS A 97 9.50 -6.53 -5.06
N ARG A 98 8.89 -6.09 -3.95
CA ARG A 98 7.82 -6.84 -3.27
C ARG A 98 6.40 -6.29 -3.51
N THR A 99 6.27 -4.98 -3.67
CA THR A 99 4.96 -4.33 -3.77
C THR A 99 4.35 -4.52 -5.16
N VAL A 100 5.12 -4.30 -6.23
CA VAL A 100 4.61 -4.34 -7.60
C VAL A 100 4.20 -5.77 -8.01
N PRO A 101 5.00 -6.82 -7.77
CA PRO A 101 4.55 -8.19 -8.08
C PRO A 101 3.26 -8.58 -7.36
N TYR A 102 3.11 -8.21 -6.08
CA TYR A 102 1.87 -8.47 -5.35
C TYR A 102 0.68 -7.71 -5.97
N PHE A 103 0.88 -6.44 -6.34
CA PHE A 103 -0.15 -5.64 -7.00
C PHE A 103 -0.59 -6.27 -8.32
N ASP A 104 0.35 -6.67 -9.17
CA ASP A 104 0.08 -7.28 -10.47
C ASP A 104 -0.56 -8.67 -10.38
N GLU A 105 -0.12 -9.49 -9.43
CA GLU A 105 -0.57 -10.87 -9.30
C GLU A 105 -1.87 -11.01 -8.50
N GLN A 106 -2.14 -10.10 -7.55
CA GLN A 106 -3.26 -10.23 -6.63
C GLN A 106 -4.33 -9.14 -6.83
N ILE A 107 -3.97 -7.90 -7.17
CA ILE A 107 -4.92 -6.78 -7.25
C ILE A 107 -5.41 -6.57 -8.69
N VAL A 108 -4.52 -6.52 -9.68
CA VAL A 108 -4.89 -6.31 -11.10
C VAL A 108 -5.91 -7.34 -11.61
N PRO A 109 -5.81 -8.65 -11.29
CA PRO A 109 -6.79 -9.63 -11.78
C PRO A 109 -8.20 -9.42 -11.23
N GLN A 110 -8.34 -8.87 -10.01
CA GLN A 110 -9.62 -8.51 -9.41
C GLN A 110 -10.24 -7.31 -10.15
N LEU A 111 -9.43 -6.28 -10.43
CA LEU A 111 -9.87 -5.10 -11.20
C LEU A 111 -10.34 -5.49 -12.61
N LYS A 112 -9.64 -6.41 -13.29
CA LYS A 112 -10.04 -6.95 -14.60
C LYS A 112 -11.37 -7.72 -14.58
N GLN A 113 -11.78 -8.23 -13.42
CA GLN A 113 -13.09 -8.88 -13.22
C GLN A 113 -14.20 -7.87 -12.91
N GLY A 114 -13.91 -6.57 -12.96
CA GLY A 114 -14.86 -5.50 -12.65
C GLY A 114 -15.06 -5.28 -11.15
N GLN A 115 -14.20 -5.83 -10.30
CA GLN A 115 -14.25 -5.57 -8.87
C GLN A 115 -13.62 -4.21 -8.55
N THR A 116 -14.10 -3.58 -7.48
CA THR A 116 -13.52 -2.33 -6.95
C THR A 116 -12.60 -2.66 -5.78
N VAL A 117 -11.33 -2.27 -5.87
CA VAL A 117 -10.32 -2.56 -4.83
C VAL A 117 -9.86 -1.26 -4.17
N LEU A 118 -9.85 -1.24 -2.83
CA LEU A 118 -9.23 -0.19 -2.03
C LEU A 118 -7.88 -0.67 -1.49
N VAL A 119 -6.80 0.06 -1.80
CA VAL A 119 -5.47 -0.20 -1.25
C VAL A 119 -5.15 0.83 -0.17
N ALA A 120 -5.23 0.41 1.10
CA ALA A 120 -4.84 1.21 2.25
C ALA A 120 -3.47 0.75 2.77
N ALA A 121 -2.43 1.53 2.49
CA ALA A 121 -1.04 1.18 2.82
C ALA A 121 -0.21 2.40 3.24
N HIS A 122 1.10 2.34 3.05
CA HIS A 122 2.07 3.32 3.52
C HIS A 122 2.69 4.15 2.40
N GLY A 123 3.40 5.22 2.76
CA GLY A 123 3.97 6.16 1.81
C GLY A 123 4.91 5.50 0.78
N ASN A 124 5.84 4.63 1.18
CA ASN A 124 6.76 4.02 0.21
C ASN A 124 6.09 2.93 -0.63
N SER A 125 5.24 2.11 -0.02
CA SER A 125 4.45 1.09 -0.75
C SER A 125 3.52 1.73 -1.80
N LEU A 126 2.77 2.77 -1.45
CA LEU A 126 1.90 3.47 -2.40
C LEU A 126 2.72 4.19 -3.48
N ARG A 127 3.86 4.81 -3.12
CA ARG A 127 4.76 5.42 -4.12
C ARG A 127 5.33 4.38 -5.07
N SER A 128 5.64 3.17 -4.61
CA SER A 128 6.12 2.10 -5.50
C SER A 128 5.06 1.67 -6.52
N ILE A 129 3.80 1.55 -6.11
CA ILE A 129 2.69 1.26 -7.02
C ILE A 129 2.50 2.42 -8.00
N LEU A 130 2.41 3.66 -7.50
CA LEU A 130 2.22 4.86 -8.33
C LEU A 130 3.35 5.07 -9.34
N LYS A 131 4.59 4.70 -8.99
CA LYS A 131 5.71 4.74 -9.93
C LYS A 131 5.43 3.89 -11.15
N ASP A 132 4.92 2.68 -10.94
CA ASP A 132 4.61 1.75 -12.02
C ASP A 132 3.38 2.21 -12.81
N LEU A 133 2.29 2.55 -12.11
CA LEU A 133 1.06 3.01 -12.76
C LEU A 133 1.25 4.28 -13.62
N ASP A 134 1.99 5.26 -13.10
CA ASP A 134 2.23 6.53 -13.80
C ASP A 134 3.52 6.52 -14.63
N GLN A 135 4.23 5.39 -14.71
CA GLN A 135 5.51 5.25 -15.43
C GLN A 135 6.54 6.32 -15.03
N LEU A 136 6.64 6.62 -13.74
CA LEU A 136 7.52 7.67 -13.21
C LEU A 136 8.99 7.25 -13.28
N SER A 137 9.85 8.24 -13.54
CA SER A 137 11.29 8.09 -13.37
C SER A 137 11.67 7.91 -11.89
N ASN A 138 12.89 7.45 -11.64
CA ASN A 138 13.40 7.26 -10.27
C ASN A 138 13.48 8.59 -9.50
N GLU A 139 13.79 9.68 -10.21
CA GLU A 139 13.85 11.04 -9.65
C GLU A 139 12.45 11.57 -9.34
N ALA A 140 11.48 11.33 -10.25
CA ALA A 140 10.11 11.77 -10.06
C ALA A 140 9.47 11.10 -8.82
N VAL A 141 9.57 9.77 -8.68
CA VAL A 141 9.00 9.05 -7.53
C VAL A 141 9.69 9.40 -6.20
N ALA A 142 10.99 9.69 -6.21
CA ALA A 142 11.76 10.11 -5.04
C ALA A 142 11.18 11.40 -4.41
N THR A 143 10.67 12.30 -5.25
CA THR A 143 10.08 13.58 -4.86
C THR A 143 8.56 13.56 -4.70
N LEU A 144 7.88 12.48 -5.08
CA LEU A 144 6.44 12.34 -4.95
C LEU A 144 6.01 12.43 -3.47
N GLU A 145 5.06 13.32 -3.18
CA GLU A 145 4.45 13.48 -1.86
C GLU A 145 3.00 13.01 -1.92
N LEU A 146 2.63 12.13 -0.99
CA LEU A 146 1.26 11.64 -0.85
C LEU A 146 0.62 12.30 0.36
N ALA A 147 -0.46 13.05 0.12
CA ALA A 147 -1.23 13.64 1.20
C ALA A 147 -1.88 12.54 2.05
N THR A 148 -1.68 12.60 3.36
CA THR A 148 -2.16 11.52 4.24
C THR A 148 -3.69 11.54 4.34
N GLY A 149 -4.33 10.45 3.94
CA GLY A 149 -5.78 10.27 4.04
C GLY A 149 -6.57 10.90 2.90
N VAL A 150 -5.90 11.25 1.80
CA VAL A 150 -6.53 11.75 0.56
C VAL A 150 -6.56 10.60 -0.45
N PRO A 151 -7.73 10.10 -0.86
CA PRO A 151 -7.82 9.02 -1.84
C PRO A 151 -7.29 9.44 -3.22
N ILE A 152 -6.60 8.51 -3.89
CA ILE A 152 -6.24 8.62 -5.30
C ILE A 152 -7.00 7.49 -6.01
N VAL A 153 -7.85 7.86 -6.96
CA VAL A 153 -8.70 6.96 -7.72
C VAL A 153 -8.12 6.82 -9.12
N TYR A 154 -8.11 5.58 -9.61
CA TYR A 154 -7.78 5.23 -10.97
C TYR A 154 -8.95 4.42 -11.55
N ASP A 155 -9.30 4.71 -12.81
CA ASP A 155 -10.15 3.83 -13.59
C ASP A 155 -9.30 2.76 -14.25
N VAL A 156 -9.86 1.56 -14.45
CA VAL A 156 -9.18 0.45 -15.12
C VAL A 156 -10.07 -0.05 -16.24
N ASP A 157 -9.51 -0.16 -17.44
CA ASP A 157 -10.23 -0.73 -18.58
C ASP A 157 -10.23 -2.27 -18.55
N SER A 158 -10.95 -2.90 -19.49
CA SER A 158 -11.03 -4.36 -19.60
C SER A 158 -9.70 -5.06 -19.92
N GLU A 159 -8.70 -4.33 -20.40
CA GLU A 159 -7.36 -4.85 -20.69
C GLU A 159 -6.43 -4.73 -19.48
N GLY A 160 -6.83 -3.98 -18.45
CA GLY A 160 -6.07 -3.69 -17.23
C GLY A 160 -5.23 -2.43 -17.34
N ASN A 161 -5.46 -1.58 -18.34
CA ASN A 161 -4.78 -0.31 -18.42
C ASN A 161 -5.41 0.67 -17.43
N PHE A 162 -4.56 1.32 -16.64
CA PHE A 162 -4.98 2.33 -15.69
C PHE A 162 -5.14 3.68 -16.39
N THR A 163 -6.29 4.31 -16.18
CA THR A 163 -6.68 5.58 -16.81
C THR A 163 -7.31 6.51 -15.77
N ASN A 164 -7.54 7.77 -16.17
CA ASN A 164 -8.31 8.75 -15.39
C ASN A 164 -7.90 8.87 -13.91
N LYS A 165 -6.61 9.13 -13.65
CA LYS A 165 -6.12 9.39 -12.30
C LYS A 165 -6.79 10.64 -11.71
N GLN A 166 -7.50 10.48 -10.60
CA GLN A 166 -8.10 11.58 -9.84
C GLN A 166 -7.62 11.56 -8.39
N VAL A 167 -7.16 12.70 -7.89
CA VAL A 167 -6.95 12.91 -6.45
C VAL A 167 -8.25 13.48 -5.89
N MET A 168 -8.88 12.78 -4.94
CA MET A 168 -10.15 13.22 -4.36
C MET A 168 -9.88 14.31 -3.33
N ASP A 169 -10.26 15.56 -3.63
CA ASP A 169 -10.23 16.63 -2.64
C ASP A 169 -11.26 16.40 -1.51
N LYS A 170 -10.98 16.97 -0.34
CA LYS A 170 -11.84 16.88 0.85
C LYS A 170 -13.15 17.63 0.71
#